data_AF-A0A9E2KDR8-F1
#
_entry.id   AF-A0A9E2KDR8-F1
#
_cell.length_a   1.000
_cell.length_b   1.000
_cell.length_c   1.000
_cell.angle_alpha   90.00
_cell.angle_beta   90.00
_cell.angle_gamma   90.00
#
_symmetry.space_group_name_H-M   'P 1'
#
loop_
_entity.id
_entity.type
_entity.pdbx_description
1 polymer ?
#
loop_
_entity_poly.entity_id
_entity_poly.type
_entity_poly.pdbx_seq_one_letter_code
_entity_poly.pdbx_strand_id
1 'polypeptide(L)'
;MQAEINYEKILNFAVHTGELMLKSGAETYRVEDTITRILKSHHFHSVDTFVIPTGIMVTIERENLSLSTKVVRVKNRSTRLDRVERLNQLSRDYVDGLITLDEGYTRLKEIEQSSSYNPFTVIFWMA
;
A
#
# COMPACT_ATOMS: atom_id res chain seq x y z
N MET A 1 25.89 0.15 14.31
CA MET A 1 25.70 -0.77 13.18
C MET A 1 24.33 -0.48 12.59
N GLN A 2 24.24 0.45 11.64
CA GLN A 2 22.96 0.77 10.99
C GLN A 2 22.56 -0.44 10.16
N ALA A 3 21.40 -1.02 10.46
CA ALA A 3 20.81 -2.02 9.59
C ALA A 3 20.65 -1.40 8.20
N GLU A 4 21.19 -2.04 7.18
CA GLU A 4 21.04 -1.62 5.80
C GLU A 4 19.54 -1.55 5.49
N ILE A 5 19.00 -0.33 5.38
CA ILE A 5 17.61 -0.10 5.04
C ILE A 5 17.43 -0.65 3.63
N ASN A 6 16.72 -1.77 3.51
CA ASN A 6 16.46 -2.38 2.22
C ASN A 6 15.35 -1.57 1.52
N TYR A 7 15.77 -0.55 0.78
CA TYR A 7 14.90 0.33 0.01
C TYR A 7 13.99 -0.43 -0.96
N GLU A 8 14.43 -1.58 -1.48
CA GLU A 8 13.59 -2.42 -2.34
C GLU A 8 12.43 -3.03 -1.56
N LYS A 9 12.63 -3.45 -0.30
CA LYS A 9 11.53 -3.92 0.54
C LYS A 9 10.51 -2.80 0.80
N ILE A 10 10.96 -1.58 1.06
CA ILE A 10 10.05 -0.43 1.26
C ILE A 10 9.27 -0.14 -0.03
N LEU A 11 9.95 -0.09 -1.19
CA LEU A 11 9.32 0.08 -2.49
C LEU A 11 8.29 -1.03 -2.77
N ASN A 12 8.67 -2.27 -2.47
CA ASN A 12 7.79 -3.42 -2.64
C ASN A 12 6.57 -3.35 -1.72
N PHE A 13 6.73 -2.93 -0.48
CA PHE A 13 5.65 -2.74 0.49
C PHE A 13 4.67 -1.66 0.04
N ALA A 14 5.17 -0.49 -0.36
CA ALA A 14 4.35 0.61 -0.84
C ALA A 14 3.54 0.20 -2.09
N VAL A 15 4.22 -0.37 -3.08
CA VAL A 15 3.59 -0.81 -4.34
C VAL A 15 2.58 -1.92 -4.12
N HIS A 16 2.85 -2.89 -3.23
CA HIS A 16 1.92 -3.97 -2.93
C HIS A 16 0.68 -3.45 -2.18
N THR A 17 0.86 -2.51 -1.25
CA THR A 17 -0.25 -1.83 -0.58
C THR A 17 -1.15 -1.14 -1.61
N GLY A 18 -0.55 -0.37 -2.52
CA GLY A 18 -1.29 0.31 -3.58
C GLY A 18 -1.97 -0.65 -4.58
N GLU A 19 -1.33 -1.75 -4.92
CA GLU A 19 -1.91 -2.79 -5.77
C GLU A 19 -3.17 -3.37 -5.13
N LEU A 20 -3.13 -3.70 -3.84
CA LEU A 20 -4.27 -4.26 -3.13
C LEU A 20 -5.40 -3.23 -2.97
N MET A 21 -5.07 -1.94 -2.79
CA MET A 21 -6.05 -0.86 -2.80
C MET A 21 -6.77 -0.77 -4.16
N LEU A 22 -6.03 -0.79 -5.28
CA LEU A 22 -6.61 -0.76 -6.63
C LEU A 22 -7.46 -1.99 -6.94
N LYS A 23 -7.00 -3.19 -6.52
CA LYS A 23 -7.76 -4.45 -6.59
C LYS A 23 -9.06 -4.38 -5.79
N SER A 24 -9.07 -3.62 -4.69
CA SER A 24 -10.21 -3.45 -3.79
C SER A 24 -11.15 -2.30 -4.19
N GLY A 25 -10.88 -1.64 -5.33
CA GLY A 25 -11.74 -0.61 -5.89
C GLY A 25 -11.43 0.82 -5.44
N ALA A 26 -10.27 1.06 -4.82
CA ALA A 26 -9.85 2.41 -4.46
C ALA A 26 -9.69 3.31 -5.71
N GLU A 27 -9.99 4.59 -5.54
CA GLU A 27 -9.75 5.63 -6.53
C GLU A 27 -8.24 5.83 -6.74
N THR A 28 -7.84 6.10 -8.00
CA THR A 28 -6.41 6.14 -8.39
C THR A 28 -5.62 7.17 -7.58
N TYR A 29 -6.17 8.37 -7.34
CA TYR A 29 -5.48 9.42 -6.58
C TYR A 29 -5.24 9.01 -5.11
N ARG A 30 -6.13 8.21 -4.50
CA ARG A 30 -5.93 7.72 -3.12
C ARG A 30 -4.82 6.69 -3.04
N VAL A 31 -4.72 5.86 -4.08
CA VAL A 31 -3.65 4.86 -4.22
C VAL A 31 -2.31 5.58 -4.41
N GLU A 32 -2.28 6.60 -5.26
CA GLU A 32 -1.11 7.43 -5.51
C GLU A 32 -0.63 8.15 -4.25
N ASP A 33 -1.53 8.82 -3.53
CA ASP A 33 -1.25 9.47 -2.23
C ASP A 33 -0.69 8.47 -1.22
N THR A 34 -1.30 7.28 -1.12
CA THR A 34 -0.87 6.26 -0.15
C THR A 34 0.54 5.75 -0.44
N ILE A 35 0.84 5.41 -1.70
CA ILE A 35 2.18 4.95 -2.09
C ILE A 35 3.20 6.08 -1.84
N THR A 36 2.88 7.29 -2.27
CA THR A 36 3.76 8.45 -2.14
C THR A 36 4.04 8.75 -0.67
N ARG A 37 3.02 8.68 0.19
CA ARG A 37 3.14 8.90 1.64
C ARG A 37 4.07 7.86 2.29
N ILE A 38 3.89 6.57 1.97
CA ILE A 38 4.76 5.49 2.49
C ILE A 38 6.22 5.70 2.06
N LEU A 39 6.46 6.13 0.82
CA LEU A 39 7.82 6.30 0.32
C LEU A 39 8.47 7.57 0.87
N LYS A 40 7.73 8.69 0.94
CA LYS A 40 8.22 9.96 1.47
C LYS A 40 8.49 9.96 2.97
N SER A 41 8.05 8.93 3.71
CA SER A 41 8.48 8.75 5.11
C SER A 41 9.94 8.29 5.23
N HIS A 42 10.63 8.02 4.11
CA HIS A 42 12.03 7.64 4.05
C HIS A 42 12.86 8.69 3.31
N HIS A 43 14.18 8.65 3.48
CA HIS A 43 15.14 9.60 2.92
C HIS A 43 15.47 9.34 1.43
N PHE A 44 14.45 9.25 0.57
CA PHE A 44 14.65 9.25 -0.88
C PHE A 44 14.88 10.67 -1.40
N HIS A 45 15.74 10.83 -2.40
CA HIS A 45 15.99 12.12 -3.04
C HIS A 45 14.75 12.57 -3.83
N SER A 46 14.16 11.65 -4.58
CA SER A 46 12.92 11.87 -5.32
C SER A 46 12.03 10.61 -5.29
N VAL A 47 10.72 10.83 -5.39
CA VAL A 47 9.68 9.80 -5.44
C VAL A 47 8.65 10.24 -6.46
N ASP A 48 8.54 9.49 -7.56
CA ASP A 48 7.54 9.67 -8.60
C ASP A 48 6.58 8.48 -8.59
N THR A 49 5.30 8.74 -8.33
CA THR A 49 4.24 7.71 -8.33
C THR A 49 3.20 8.11 -9.35
N PHE A 50 2.84 7.19 -10.25
CA PHE A 50 1.82 7.39 -11.26
C PHE A 50 0.88 6.19 -11.30
N VAL A 51 -0.41 6.44 -11.09
CA VAL A 51 -1.42 5.38 -10.96
C VAL A 51 -2.53 5.53 -11.99
N ILE A 52 -2.78 4.46 -12.73
CA ILE A 52 -3.92 4.30 -13.62
C ILE A 52 -4.79 3.12 -13.16
N PRO A 53 -6.07 3.00 -13.58
CA PRO A 53 -6.98 1.99 -13.04
C PRO A 53 -6.51 0.53 -13.15
N THR A 54 -5.54 0.24 -14.01
CA THR A 54 -4.99 -1.11 -14.25
C THR A 54 -3.47 -1.17 -14.10
N GLY A 55 -2.84 -0.14 -13.54
CA GLY A 55 -1.39 -0.01 -13.54
C GLY A 55 -0.86 0.93 -12.47
N ILE A 56 0.27 0.57 -11.90
CA ILE A 56 1.04 1.38 -10.95
C ILE A 56 2.46 1.49 -11.51
N MET A 57 2.98 2.70 -11.57
CA MET A 57 4.36 3.01 -11.95
C MET A 57 4.97 3.84 -10.82
N VAL A 58 6.08 3.39 -10.27
CA VAL A 58 6.78 4.09 -9.18
C VAL A 58 8.26 4.12 -9.47
N THR A 59 8.86 5.30 -9.36
CA THR A 59 10.31 5.48 -9.40
C THR A 59 10.76 6.14 -8.11
N ILE A 60 11.81 5.59 -7.50
CA ILE A 60 12.52 6.19 -6.37
C ILE A 60 13.96 6.48 -6.76
N GLU A 61 14.50 7.59 -6.26
CA GLU A 61 15.90 7.96 -6.40
C GLU A 61 16.59 7.95 -5.03
N ARG A 62 17.72 7.26 -4.97
CA ARG A 62 18.55 7.14 -3.76
C ARG A 62 19.66 8.19 -3.77
N GLU A 63 20.28 8.46 -2.62
CA GLU A 63 21.34 9.48 -2.45
C GLU A 63 22.53 9.33 -3.41
N ASN A 64 22.79 8.12 -3.90
CA ASN A 64 23.86 7.82 -4.86
C ASN A 64 23.41 7.89 -6.33
N LEU A 65 22.31 8.61 -6.63
CA LEU A 65 21.70 8.72 -7.97
C LEU A 65 21.25 7.37 -8.56
N SER A 66 21.10 6.33 -7.72
CA SER A 66 20.54 5.05 -8.18
C SER A 66 19.03 5.13 -8.24
N LEU A 67 18.49 4.95 -9.44
CA LEU A 67 17.06 4.88 -9.70
C LEU A 67 16.54 3.45 -9.54
N SER A 68 15.34 3.30 -8.98
CA SER A 68 14.61 2.04 -8.96
C SER A 68 13.18 2.29 -9.42
N THR A 69 12.83 1.73 -10.57
CA THR A 69 11.47 1.82 -11.13
C THR A 69 10.76 0.48 -11.01
N LYS A 70 9.52 0.51 -10.54
CA LYS A 70 8.63 -0.64 -10.47
C LYS A 70 7.35 -0.36 -11.22
N VAL A 71 6.99 -1.29 -12.11
CA VAL A 71 5.75 -1.25 -12.89
C VAL A 71 4.94 -2.49 -12.59
N VAL A 72 3.69 -2.30 -12.16
CA VAL A 72 2.77 -3.39 -11.79
C VAL A 72 1.48 -3.24 -12.57
N ARG A 73 1.06 -4.33 -13.23
CA ARG A 73 -0.26 -4.42 -13.86
C ARG A 73 -1.26 -4.98 -12.86
N VAL A 74 -2.33 -4.24 -12.61
CA VAL A 74 -3.41 -4.67 -11.71
C VAL A 74 -4.53 -5.34 -12.51
N LYS A 75 -4.88 -6.57 -12.11
CA LYS A 75 -5.97 -7.37 -12.68
C LYS A 75 -6.96 -7.75 -11.56
N ASN A 76 -8.17 -8.20 -11.95
CA ASN A 76 -9.19 -8.70 -11.04
C ASN A 76 -9.58 -7.69 -9.95
N ARG A 77 -10.41 -6.71 -10.33
CA ARG A 77 -10.91 -5.68 -9.41
C ARG A 77 -12.25 -6.13 -8.80
N SER A 78 -12.42 -5.86 -7.52
CA SER A 78 -13.65 -6.06 -6.75
C SER A 78 -13.89 -4.85 -5.87
N THR A 79 -15.12 -4.63 -5.43
CA THR A 79 -15.42 -3.54 -4.50
C THR A 79 -15.32 -4.05 -3.07
N ARG A 80 -14.23 -3.71 -2.40
CA ARG A 80 -13.95 -4.08 -1.00
C ARG A 80 -13.47 -2.86 -0.21
N LEU A 81 -14.41 -1.97 0.09
CA LEU A 81 -14.13 -0.71 0.78
C LEU A 81 -13.58 -0.93 2.21
N ASP A 82 -13.93 -2.06 2.83
CA ASP A 82 -13.36 -2.52 4.09
C ASP A 82 -11.83 -2.70 4.00
N ARG A 83 -11.33 -3.26 2.89
CA ARG A 83 -9.89 -3.41 2.65
C ARG A 83 -9.23 -2.07 2.36
N VAL A 84 -9.89 -1.22 1.57
CA VAL A 84 -9.37 0.13 1.27
C VAL A 84 -9.13 0.91 2.56
N GLU A 85 -10.08 0.88 3.49
CA GLU A 85 -9.94 1.56 4.79
C GLU A 85 -8.81 0.97 5.63
N ARG A 86 -8.74 -0.37 5.73
CA ARG A 86 -7.68 -1.04 6.49
C ARG A 86 -6.28 -0.78 5.91
N LEU A 87 -6.14 -0.67 4.59
CA LEU A 87 -4.87 -0.34 3.92
C LEU A 87 -4.49 1.12 4.12
N ASN A 88 -5.47 2.02 4.11
CA ASN A 88 -5.23 3.41 4.44
C ASN A 88 -4.73 3.55 5.89
N GLN A 89 -5.37 2.85 6.84
CA GLN A 89 -4.89 2.83 8.23
C GLN A 89 -3.51 2.21 8.37
N LEU A 90 -3.25 1.06 7.70
CA LEU A 90 -1.92 0.44 7.64
C LEU A 90 -0.85 1.45 7.21
N SER A 91 -1.13 2.22 6.17
CA SER A 91 -0.16 3.21 5.66
C SER A 91 0.10 4.36 6.64
N ARG A 92 -0.91 4.77 7.41
CA ARG A 92 -0.77 5.81 8.45
C ARG A 92 0.04 5.28 9.62
N ASP A 93 -0.34 4.11 10.15
CA ASP A 93 0.36 3.45 11.25
C ASP A 93 1.86 3.24 10.92
N TYR A 94 2.17 2.85 9.67
CA TYR A 94 3.54 2.68 9.22
C TYR A 94 4.32 4.01 9.17
N VAL A 95 3.70 5.05 8.60
CA VAL A 95 4.34 6.37 8.44
C VAL A 95 4.53 7.08 9.78
N ASP A 96 3.59 6.89 10.71
CA ASP A 96 3.64 7.42 12.07
C ASP A 96 4.63 6.64 12.97
N GLY A 97 5.29 5.60 12.45
CA GLY A 97 6.25 4.77 13.17
C GLY A 97 5.62 3.86 14.22
N LEU A 98 4.30 3.64 14.17
CA LEU A 98 3.57 2.77 15.09
C LEU A 98 3.78 1.28 14.80
N ILE A 99 4.14 0.95 13.56
CA ILE A 99 4.47 -0.41 13.14
C ILE A 99 5.77 -0.43 12.33
N THR A 100 6.53 -1.51 12.49
CA THR A 100 7.72 -1.80 11.69
C THR A 100 7.35 -2.28 10.28
N LEU A 101 8.34 -2.35 9.38
CA LEU A 101 8.12 -2.86 8.02
C LEU A 101 7.66 -4.32 8.01
N ASP A 102 8.20 -5.16 8.90
CA ASP A 102 7.85 -6.57 8.99
C ASP A 102 6.42 -6.78 9.55
N GLU A 103 6.03 -5.98 10.55
CA GLU A 103 4.64 -5.93 11.04
C GLU A 103 3.68 -5.41 9.96
N GLY A 104 4.11 -4.41 9.19
CA GLY A 104 3.39 -3.90 8.03
C GLY A 104 3.10 -4.98 7.00
N TYR A 105 4.11 -5.79 6.64
CA TYR A 105 3.92 -6.93 5.74
C TYR A 105 2.97 -7.99 6.30
N THR A 106 3.06 -8.26 7.60
CA THR A 106 2.18 -9.22 8.28
C THR A 106 0.73 -8.77 8.19
N ARG A 107 0.44 -7.52 8.57
CA ARG A 107 -0.90 -6.94 8.52
C ARG A 107 -1.42 -6.77 7.10
N LEU A 108 -0.56 -6.44 6.14
CA LEU A 108 -0.92 -6.40 4.71
C LEU A 108 -1.45 -7.77 4.23
N LYS A 109 -0.76 -8.86 4.60
CA LYS A 109 -1.15 -10.23 4.26
C LYS A 109 -2.47 -10.63 4.91
N GLU A 110 -2.71 -10.24 6.15
CA GLU A 110 -3.99 -10.44 6.84
C GLU A 110 -5.15 -9.71 6.14
N ILE A 111 -4.92 -8.48 5.69
CA ILE A 111 -5.92 -7.73 4.92
C ILE A 111 -6.22 -8.45 3.60
N GLU A 112 -5.19 -8.92 2.89
CA GLU A 112 -5.34 -9.66 1.64
C GLU A 112 -6.12 -10.98 1.80
N GLN A 113 -5.91 -11.68 2.92
CA GLN A 113 -6.56 -12.97 3.19
C GLN A 113 -7.95 -12.86 3.84
N SER A 114 -8.31 -11.67 4.36
CA SER A 114 -9.60 -11.49 5.03
C SER A 114 -10.77 -11.82 4.11
N SER A 115 -11.70 -12.66 4.57
CA SER A 115 -12.98 -12.92 3.90
C SER A 115 -13.85 -11.65 3.89
N SER A 116 -14.81 -11.57 2.97
CA SER A 116 -15.78 -10.48 2.96
C SER A 116 -16.67 -10.59 4.20
N TYR A 117 -17.09 -9.46 4.77
CA TYR A 117 -18.10 -9.43 5.82
C TYR A 117 -19.32 -10.28 5.40
N ASN A 118 -19.80 -11.12 6.31
CA ASN A 118 -21.00 -11.91 6.09
C ASN A 118 -22.21 -10.95 6.14
N PRO A 119 -22.99 -10.78 5.05
CA PRO A 119 -24.11 -9.83 5.03
C PRO A 119 -25.16 -10.11 6.14
N PHE A 120 -25.22 -11.34 6.65
CA PHE A 120 -26.12 -11.71 7.74
C PHE A 120 -25.80 -11.04 9.09
N THR A 121 -24.56 -10.61 9.34
CA THR A 121 -24.18 -9.96 10.61
C THR A 121 -24.74 -8.54 10.72
N VAL A 122 -25.02 -7.88 9.59
CA VAL A 122 -25.58 -6.51 9.56
C VAL A 122 -27.09 -6.53 9.84
N ILE A 123 -27.78 -7.61 9.48
CA ILE A 123 -29.24 -7.75 9.67
C ILE A 123 -29.57 -7.97 11.16
N PHE A 124 -28.74 -8.71 11.89
CA PHE A 124 -28.98 -9.02 13.31
C PHE A 124 -28.79 -7.82 14.26
N TRP A 125 -28.12 -6.75 13.82
CA TRP A 125 -27.88 -5.55 14.63
C TRP A 125 -28.90 -4.43 14.39
N MET A 126 -29.77 -4.60 13.39
CA MET A 126 -30.84 -3.65 13.05
C MET A 126 -32.26 -4.23 13.27
N ALA A 127 -32.37 -5.43 13.86
CA ALA A 127 -33.63 -6.10 14.19
C ALA A 127 -33.86 -6.16 15.71
#